data_AF-A0A6L2PDF7-F1
#
_entry.id   AF-A0A6L2PDF7-F1
#
_cell.length_a   1.000
_cell.length_b   1.000
_cell.length_c   1.000
_cell.angle_alpha   90.00
_cell.angle_beta   90.00
_cell.angle_gamma   90.00
#
_symmetry.space_group_name_H-M   'P 1'
#
loop_
_entity.id
_entity.type
_entity.pdbx_description
1 polymer ?
#
loop_
_entity_poly.entity_id
_entity_poly.type
_entity_poly.pdbx_seq_one_letter_code
_entity_poly.pdbx_strand_id
1 'polypeptide(L)'
;MNSLLNQRPQIDKYKHSGIYELKFNTYARVYVGQSGREIKIRCQEHHTYIKQNNAKSAYALHVLNNQHEYGTMTDNMRLLKTCNKG
;
A
#
# COMPACT_ATOMS: atom_id res chain seq x y z
N MET A 1 -10.75 31.95 26.88
CA MET A 1 -10.12 30.68 27.32
C MET A 1 -9.53 30.02 26.09
N ASN A 2 -8.20 30.03 25.95
CA ASN A 2 -7.49 29.41 24.83
C ASN A 2 -7.49 27.89 25.00
N SER A 3 -8.21 27.17 24.15
CA SER A 3 -8.06 25.73 24.03
C SER A 3 -7.04 25.46 22.92
N LEU A 4 -5.78 25.28 23.31
CA LEU A 4 -4.74 24.73 22.44
C LEU A 4 -5.12 23.28 22.16
N LEU A 5 -5.91 23.06 21.11
CA LEU A 5 -6.22 21.72 20.62
C LEU A 5 -4.90 21.06 20.25
N ASN A 6 -4.48 20.14 21.10
CA ASN A 6 -3.36 19.23 20.90
C ASN A 6 -3.67 18.32 19.70
N GLN A 7 -3.50 18.87 18.49
CA GLN A 7 -3.51 18.12 17.25
C GLN A 7 -2.28 17.21 17.28
N ARG A 8 -2.43 16.00 17.83
CA ARG A 8 -1.49 14.91 17.59
C ARG A 8 -1.28 14.88 16.08
N PRO A 9 -0.05 15.02 15.56
CA PRO A 9 0.18 14.98 14.13
C PRO A 9 -0.48 13.70 13.61
N GLN A 10 -1.39 13.84 12.66
CA GLN A 10 -1.95 12.70 11.94
C GLN A 10 -0.76 11.96 11.35
N ILE A 11 -0.35 10.89 12.03
CA ILE A 11 0.77 10.06 11.61
C ILE A 11 0.39 9.56 10.22
N ASP A 12 1.12 10.01 9.20
CA ASP A 12 0.88 9.60 7.82
C ASP A 12 1.21 8.12 7.73
N LYS A 13 0.19 7.28 7.94
CA LYS A 13 0.28 5.82 8.01
C LYS A 13 0.92 5.19 6.77
N TYR A 14 1.06 5.95 5.67
CA TYR A 14 1.69 5.50 4.43
C TYR A 14 3.21 5.73 4.41
N LYS A 15 3.74 6.58 5.30
CA LYS A 15 5.18 6.89 5.43
C LYS A 15 5.94 5.97 6.40
N HIS A 16 5.38 4.80 6.69
CA HIS A 16 6.02 3.81 7.55
C HIS A 16 6.42 2.57 6.76
N SER A 17 7.50 1.92 7.18
CA SER A 17 7.82 0.56 6.78
C SER A 17 6.98 -0.43 7.58
N GLY A 18 6.77 -1.62 7.01
CA GLY A 18 5.92 -2.61 7.66
C GLY A 18 5.24 -3.60 6.74
N ILE A 19 4.30 -4.32 7.35
CA ILE A 19 3.38 -5.24 6.70
C ILE A 19 2.15 -4.44 6.29
N TYR A 20 1.74 -4.55 5.03
CA TYR A 20 0.60 -3.85 4.46
C TYR A 20 -0.27 -4.81 3.65
N GLU A 21 -1.54 -4.44 3.49
CA GLU A 21 -2.48 -5.09 2.58
C GLU A 21 -2.86 -4.16 1.42
N LEU A 22 -3.12 -4.75 0.25
CA LEU A 22 -3.74 -4.15 -0.91
C LEU A 22 -5.03 -4.89 -1.24
N LYS A 23 -6.12 -4.15 -1.23
CA LYS A 23 -7.43 -4.65 -1.66
C LYS A 23 -7.54 -4.65 -3.18
N PHE A 24 -8.26 -5.64 -3.65
CA PHE A 24 -8.70 -5.78 -5.02
C PHE A 24 -10.11 -5.21 -5.14
N ASN A 25 -10.40 -4.38 -6.16
CA ASN A 25 -11.72 -3.75 -6.30
C ASN A 25 -12.83 -4.75 -6.61
N THR A 26 -12.46 -5.84 -7.25
CA THR A 26 -13.36 -6.78 -7.91
C THR A 26 -13.67 -8.03 -7.08
N TYR A 27 -12.88 -8.34 -6.05
CA TYR A 27 -13.18 -9.46 -5.15
C TYR A 27 -12.61 -9.28 -3.73
N ALA A 28 -13.19 -9.97 -2.75
CA ALA A 28 -12.94 -9.80 -1.30
C ALA A 28 -11.59 -10.33 -0.77
N ARG A 29 -10.61 -10.62 -1.63
CA ARG A 29 -9.27 -11.05 -1.19
C ARG A 29 -8.34 -9.85 -1.19
N VAL A 30 -7.23 -10.02 -0.49
CA VAL A 30 -6.21 -8.98 -0.34
C VAL A 30 -4.84 -9.57 -0.64
N TYR A 31 -3.97 -8.74 -1.19
CA TYR A 31 -2.55 -9.02 -1.25
C TYR A 31 -1.89 -8.50 0.02
N VAL A 32 -1.13 -9.35 0.72
CA VAL A 32 -0.36 -8.94 1.90
C VAL A 32 1.13 -8.95 1.56
N GLY A 33 1.79 -7.81 1.77
CA GLY A 33 3.21 -7.63 1.50
C GLY A 33 3.94 -7.02 2.69
N GLN A 34 5.27 -7.13 2.68
CA GLN A 34 6.15 -6.46 3.64
C GLN A 34 7.12 -5.54 2.88
N SER A 35 7.36 -4.34 3.43
CA SER A 35 8.36 -3.40 2.91
C SER A 35 9.25 -2.89 4.04
N GLY A 36 10.56 -2.85 3.81
CA GLY A 36 11.51 -2.13 4.67
C GLY A 36 11.56 -0.63 4.37
N ARG A 37 11.05 -0.21 3.21
CA ARG A 37 10.82 1.19 2.84
C ARG A 37 9.43 1.63 3.26
N GLU A 38 9.14 2.93 3.18
CA GLU A 38 7.78 3.44 3.27
C GLU A 38 6.84 2.64 2.36
N ILE A 39 5.74 2.14 2.92
CA ILE A 39 4.78 1.33 2.20
C ILE A 39 4.19 2.09 1.00
N LYS A 40 4.09 3.43 1.07
CA LYS A 40 3.68 4.31 -0.04
C LYS A 40 4.55 4.09 -1.28
N ILE A 41 5.87 4.08 -1.09
CA ILE A 41 6.84 3.90 -2.16
C ILE A 41 6.64 2.52 -2.79
N ARG A 42 6.47 1.47 -1.97
CA ARG A 42 6.25 0.11 -2.44
C ARG A 42 4.98 -0.04 -3.28
N CYS A 43 3.90 0.62 -2.89
CA CYS A 43 2.66 0.67 -3.69
C CYS A 43 2.84 1.36 -5.04
N GLN A 44 3.56 2.49 -5.07
CA GLN A 44 3.84 3.19 -6.32
C GLN A 44 4.67 2.33 -7.28
N GLU A 45 5.65 1.58 -6.75
CA GLU A 45 6.42 0.61 -7.53
C GLU A 45 5.52 -0.47 -8.15
N HIS A 46 4.59 -1.04 -7.37
CA HIS A 46 3.62 -2.02 -7.89
C HIS A 46 2.77 -1.44 -9.04
N HIS A 47 2.23 -0.23 -8.88
CA HIS A 47 1.43 0.42 -9.93
C HIS A 47 2.27 0.72 -11.17
N THR A 48 3.53 1.10 -10.99
CA THR A 48 4.48 1.33 -12.09
C THR A 48 4.74 0.04 -12.85
N TYR A 49 4.95 -1.08 -12.14
CA TYR A 49 5.13 -2.39 -12.76
C TYR A 49 3.91 -2.79 -13.59
N ILE A 50 2.70 -2.59 -13.08
CA ILE A 50 1.47 -2.87 -13.84
C ILE A 50 1.39 -2.00 -15.10
N LYS A 51 1.62 -0.68 -14.98
CA LYS A 51 1.60 0.25 -16.12
C LYS A 51 2.63 -0.09 -17.20
N GLN A 52 3.77 -0.65 -16.80
CA GLN A 52 4.86 -1.09 -17.69
C GLN A 52 4.68 -2.53 -18.18
N ASN A 53 3.55 -3.18 -17.89
CA ASN A 53 3.32 -4.60 -18.19
C ASN A 53 4.44 -5.52 -17.67
N ASN A 54 4.96 -5.19 -16.49
CA ASN A 54 6.11 -5.83 -15.86
C ASN A 54 5.65 -6.65 -14.64
N ALA A 55 5.90 -7.95 -14.67
CA ALA A 55 5.50 -8.88 -13.61
C ALA A 55 6.48 -8.97 -12.42
N LYS A 56 7.31 -7.95 -12.17
CA LYS A 56 8.37 -7.94 -11.13
C LYS A 56 7.89 -8.16 -9.69
N SER A 57 6.59 -8.05 -9.43
CA SER A 57 6.02 -8.33 -8.11
C SER A 57 4.82 -9.25 -8.22
N ALA A 58 4.59 -10.09 -7.21
CA ALA A 58 3.44 -10.99 -7.18
C ALA A 58 2.10 -10.23 -7.33
N TYR A 59 1.98 -9.04 -6.76
CA TYR A 59 0.82 -8.17 -6.96
C TYR A 59 0.66 -7.76 -8.44
N ALA A 60 1.73 -7.26 -9.08
CA ALA A 60 1.68 -6.88 -10.48
C ALA A 60 1.41 -8.08 -11.40
N LEU A 61 2.08 -9.21 -11.17
CA LEU A 61 1.84 -10.46 -11.88
C LEU A 61 0.36 -10.87 -11.79
N HIS A 62 -0.22 -10.82 -10.59
CA HIS A 62 -1.62 -11.17 -10.38
C HIS A 62 -2.54 -10.24 -11.20
N VAL A 63 -2.34 -8.94 -11.10
CA VAL A 63 -3.14 -7.94 -11.82
C VAL A 63 -3.06 -8.13 -13.33
N LEU A 64 -1.86 -8.33 -13.87
CA LEU A 64 -1.63 -8.51 -15.30
C LEU A 64 -2.25 -9.81 -15.82
N ASN A 65 -2.06 -10.92 -15.12
CA ASN A 65 -2.57 -12.23 -15.56
C ASN A 65 -4.09 -12.32 -15.52
N ASN A 66 -4.73 -11.64 -14.57
CA ASN A 66 -6.18 -11.72 -14.37
C ASN A 66 -6.90 -10.49 -14.95
N GLN A 67 -6.18 -9.59 -15.62
CA GLN A 67 -6.68 -8.29 -16.09
C GLN A 67 -7.51 -7.57 -15.02
N HIS A 68 -7.01 -7.65 -13.78
CA HIS A 68 -7.81 -7.37 -12.61
C HIS A 68 -7.79 -5.87 -12.29
N GLU A 69 -8.94 -5.30 -11.94
CA GLU A 69 -8.99 -3.90 -11.52
C GLU A 69 -8.22 -3.69 -10.21
N TYR A 70 -7.41 -2.63 -10.19
CA TYR A 70 -6.68 -2.18 -9.02
C TYR A 70 -7.01 -0.71 -8.75
N GLY A 71 -7.32 -0.39 -7.50
CA GLY A 71 -7.70 0.96 -7.10
C GLY A 71 -6.50 1.86 -6.79
N THR A 72 -6.80 3.08 -6.38
CA THR A 72 -5.75 4.00 -5.95
C THR A 72 -5.16 3.54 -4.61
N MET A 73 -3.96 4.03 -4.31
CA MET A 73 -3.31 3.76 -3.02
C MET A 73 -4.21 4.15 -1.85
N THR A 74 -4.89 5.29 -1.93
CA THR A 74 -5.69 5.82 -0.82
C THR A 74 -6.87 4.92 -0.47
N ASP A 75 -7.47 4.28 -1.47
CA ASP A 75 -8.66 3.46 -1.30
C ASP A 75 -8.32 2.03 -0.86
N ASN A 76 -7.23 1.47 -1.38
CA ASN A 76 -6.99 0.04 -1.32
C ASN A 76 -5.88 -0.36 -0.35
N MET A 77 -5.08 0.60 0.11
CA MET A 77 -3.91 0.31 0.91
C MET A 77 -4.17 0.49 2.40
N ARG A 78 -3.78 -0.51 3.19
CA ARG A 78 -3.81 -0.42 4.65
C ARG A 78 -2.53 -0.96 5.26
N LEU A 79 -1.93 -0.18 6.16
CA LEU A 79 -0.86 -0.66 7.02
C LEU A 79 -1.43 -1.59 8.09
N LEU A 80 -0.92 -2.82 8.17
CA LEU A 80 -1.32 -3.80 9.17
C LEU A 80 -0.43 -3.73 10.42
N LYS A 81 0.88 -3.60 10.21
CA LYS A 81 1.86 -3.54 11.29
C LYS A 81 3.09 -2.76 10.85
N THR A 82 3.54 -1.81 11.66
CA THR A 82 4.84 -1.15 11.46
C THR A 82 5.97 -2.14 11.78
N CYS A 83 6.99 -2.20 10.91
CA CYS A 83 8.18 -3.00 11.18
C CYS A 83 9.41 -2.26 10.66
N ASN A 84 10.39 -2.02 11.54
CA ASN A 84 11.70 -1.55 11.13
C ASN A 84 12.49 -2.76 10.64
N LYS A 85 12.73 -2.85 9.33
CA LYS A 85 13.75 -3.76 8.81
C LYS A 85 15.09 -3.07 9.09
N GLY A 86 15.73 -3.48 10.19
CA GLY A 86 17.12 -3.14 10.50
C GLY A 86 18.07 -3.95 9.64
#